data_AF-A0A7W4D5F6-F1
#
_entry.id   AF-A0A7W4D5F6-F1
#
_cell.length_a   1.000
_cell.length_b   1.000
_cell.length_c   1.000
_cell.angle_alpha   90.00
_cell.angle_beta   90.00
_cell.angle_gamma   90.00
#
_symmetry.space_group_name_H-M   'P 1'
#
loop_
_entity.id
_entity.type
_entity.pdbx_description
1 polymer ?
#
loop_
_entity_poly.entity_id
_entity_poly.type
_entity_poly.pdbx_seq_one_letter_code
_entity_poly.pdbx_strand_id
1 'polypeptide(L)'
;MDIPTADTEPLEFTSVAQGDNGPEEAVAAVLRDQPSFADFFQGEPPTGQPVDWDTEVVTVVALGQRRGGATVTIEEIRLYNRGIRGGTADVHYLEVEDEFGGATVTFPFHAVRSSRFGHAFFYRVGNADVPAALFQSWRGPIRMDDDGVGVYIPREGAPLSRSVAGFSVEDDGTFVAVHDSQTDGPVPVSGRWQPTPEGLAVQLVDGRAFTLQVLSVDSHELRARTVEH
;
A
#
# COMPACT_ATOMS: atom_id res chain seq x y z
N MET A 1 25.49 -21.52 9.84
CA MET A 1 24.75 -21.21 8.61
C MET A 1 24.20 -19.83 8.86
N ASP A 2 24.89 -18.80 8.37
CA ASP A 2 24.46 -17.40 8.58
C ASP A 2 23.27 -17.16 7.66
N ILE A 3 22.09 -16.99 8.24
CA ILE A 3 20.93 -16.52 7.50
C ILE A 3 21.26 -15.07 7.13
N PRO A 4 21.32 -14.70 5.84
CA PRO A 4 21.53 -13.31 5.46
C PRO A 4 20.40 -12.49 6.09
N THR A 5 20.74 -11.65 7.06
CA THR A 5 19.80 -10.66 7.59
C THR A 5 19.46 -9.74 6.42
N ALA A 6 18.17 -9.53 6.16
CA ALA A 6 17.75 -8.57 5.14
C ALA A 6 18.44 -7.22 5.41
N ASP A 7 18.95 -6.57 4.37
CA ASP A 7 19.59 -5.26 4.49
C ASP A 7 18.59 -4.15 4.90
N THR A 8 17.30 -4.46 4.78
CA THR A 8 16.16 -3.63 5.14
C THR A 8 15.23 -4.35 6.11
N GLU A 9 14.60 -3.59 7.01
CA GLU A 9 13.47 -4.06 7.82
C GLU A 9 12.30 -3.07 7.79
N PRO A 10 11.04 -3.53 7.87
CA PRO A 10 9.91 -2.65 8.06
C PRO A 10 10.02 -1.98 9.44
N LEU A 11 9.80 -0.67 9.47
CA LEU A 11 9.81 0.13 10.67
C LEU A 11 8.37 0.34 11.15
N GLU A 12 8.10 0.00 12.40
CA GLU A 12 6.81 0.31 13.02
C GLU A 12 6.65 1.84 13.14
N PHE A 13 5.44 2.31 12.86
CA PHE A 13 5.07 3.71 13.01
C PHE A 13 3.65 3.84 13.55
N THR A 14 3.34 5.00 14.09
CA THR A 14 2.00 5.35 14.60
C THR A 14 1.55 6.67 13.98
N SER A 15 0.31 6.73 13.51
CA SER A 15 -0.26 7.98 13.00
C SER A 15 -0.33 9.03 14.11
N VAL A 16 0.25 10.20 13.85
CA VAL A 16 0.21 11.37 14.73
C VAL A 16 -0.97 12.25 14.33
N ALA A 17 -1.13 12.46 13.02
CA ALA A 17 -2.22 13.25 12.44
C ALA A 17 -2.39 12.94 10.96
N GLN A 18 -3.62 13.01 10.48
CA GLN A 18 -3.99 12.90 9.07
C GLN A 18 -5.17 13.84 8.83
N GLY A 19 -5.17 14.56 7.70
CA GLY A 19 -6.22 15.55 7.45
C GLY A 19 -6.00 16.36 6.19
N ASP A 20 -6.70 17.49 6.11
CA ASP A 20 -6.88 18.30 4.90
C ASP A 20 -6.45 19.78 5.04
N ASN A 21 -5.59 20.05 6.01
CA ASN A 21 -5.06 21.38 6.32
C ASN A 21 -3.52 21.37 6.31
N GLY A 22 -2.94 20.61 5.40
CA GLY A 22 -1.50 20.57 5.17
C GLY A 22 -0.98 21.84 4.46
N PRO A 23 0.33 21.90 4.22
CA PRO A 23 0.96 22.93 3.39
C PRO A 23 0.33 23.07 2.00
N GLU A 24 0.39 24.28 1.43
CA GLU A 24 -0.11 24.55 0.07
C GLU A 24 0.74 23.86 -1.01
N GLU A 25 2.05 23.74 -0.78
CA GLU A 25 2.99 23.07 -1.66
C GLU A 25 3.17 21.60 -1.25
N ALA A 26 3.40 20.73 -2.23
CA ALA A 26 3.73 19.34 -1.97
C ALA A 26 5.08 19.24 -1.27
N VAL A 27 5.11 18.63 -0.10
CA VAL A 27 6.33 18.51 0.72
C VAL A 27 6.31 17.21 1.50
N ALA A 28 7.48 16.57 1.56
CA ALA A 28 7.70 15.40 2.38
C ALA A 28 9.01 15.57 3.17
N ALA A 29 8.98 15.25 4.46
CA ALA A 29 10.10 15.53 5.35
C ALA A 29 10.16 14.59 6.55
N VAL A 30 11.34 14.52 7.15
CA VAL A 30 11.56 13.91 8.47
C VAL A 30 11.88 15.03 9.44
N LEU A 31 11.00 15.19 10.42
CA LEU A 31 11.02 16.25 11.41
C LEU A 31 11.51 15.66 12.73
N ARG A 32 12.46 16.33 13.36
CA ARG A 32 13.21 15.78 14.52
C ARG A 32 12.95 16.51 15.82
N ASP A 33 12.19 17.59 15.76
CA ASP A 33 11.89 18.43 16.91
C ASP A 33 10.53 19.11 16.74
N GLN A 34 9.98 19.53 17.87
CA GLN A 34 8.68 20.20 17.93
C GLN A 34 8.63 21.50 17.12
N PRO A 35 9.66 22.39 17.13
CA PRO A 35 9.65 23.59 16.30
C PRO A 35 9.51 23.27 14.80
N SER A 36 10.28 22.32 14.27
CA SER A 36 10.19 21.92 12.87
C SER A 36 8.81 21.35 12.51
N PHE A 37 8.17 20.64 13.45
CA PHE A 37 6.80 20.15 13.29
C PHE A 37 5.78 21.29 13.26
N ALA A 38 5.91 22.28 14.14
CA ALA A 38 5.05 23.45 14.12
C ALA A 38 5.26 24.27 12.84
N ASP A 39 6.51 24.52 12.44
CA ASP A 39 6.87 25.27 11.24
C ASP A 39 6.31 24.61 9.97
N PHE A 40 6.31 23.29 9.89
CA PHE A 40 5.69 22.55 8.79
C PHE A 40 4.20 22.90 8.63
N PHE A 41 3.46 23.07 9.72
CA PHE A 41 2.05 23.46 9.74
C PHE A 41 1.84 24.96 9.99
N GLN A 42 2.83 25.80 9.66
CA GLN A 42 2.75 27.27 9.80
C GLN A 42 2.39 27.75 11.22
N GLY A 43 2.82 27.00 12.24
CA GLY A 43 2.66 27.32 13.66
C GLY A 43 1.47 26.64 14.34
N GLU A 44 0.56 25.99 13.59
CA GLU A 44 -0.62 25.32 14.14
C GLU A 44 -0.62 23.81 13.84
N PRO A 45 0.31 23.03 14.42
CA PRO A 45 0.37 21.60 14.19
C PRO A 45 -0.86 20.90 14.82
N PRO A 46 -1.37 19.85 14.18
CA PRO A 46 -2.45 19.04 14.74
C PRO A 46 -2.03 18.40 16.07
N THR A 47 -2.86 18.55 17.10
CA THR A 47 -2.62 18.02 18.45
C THR A 47 -3.33 16.68 18.63
N GLY A 48 -2.89 15.65 17.91
CA GLY A 48 -3.48 14.30 17.98
C GLY A 48 -2.82 13.42 19.03
N GLN A 49 -1.57 13.04 18.78
CA GLN A 49 -0.79 12.17 19.66
C GLN A 49 0.51 12.84 20.13
N PRO A 50 0.95 12.60 21.39
CA PRO A 50 2.23 13.10 21.86
C PRO A 50 3.39 12.41 21.15
N VAL A 51 4.44 13.16 20.83
CA VAL A 51 5.69 12.67 20.24
C VAL A 51 6.80 12.84 21.27
N ASP A 52 7.57 11.78 21.52
CA ASP A 52 8.81 11.83 22.31
C ASP A 52 9.99 12.23 21.40
N TRP A 53 10.23 13.54 21.29
CA TRP A 53 11.26 14.09 20.40
C TRP A 53 12.71 13.70 20.76
N ASP A 54 12.93 13.07 21.93
CA ASP A 54 14.26 12.55 22.29
C ASP A 54 14.54 11.20 21.59
N THR A 55 13.51 10.41 21.32
CA THR A 55 13.63 9.03 20.82
C THR A 55 12.92 8.76 19.49
N GLU A 56 12.00 9.63 19.11
CA GLU A 56 11.16 9.50 17.91
C GLU A 56 11.50 10.58 16.86
N VAL A 57 11.09 10.30 15.63
CA VAL A 57 11.02 11.29 14.55
C VAL A 57 9.63 11.28 13.94
N VAL A 58 9.19 12.40 13.38
CA VAL A 58 7.95 12.48 12.62
C VAL A 58 8.25 12.49 11.13
N THR A 59 7.75 11.50 10.42
CA THR A 59 7.76 11.45 8.96
C THR A 59 6.43 12.00 8.47
N VAL A 60 6.48 13.00 7.59
CA VAL A 60 5.27 13.65 7.07
C VAL A 60 5.30 13.69 5.54
N VAL A 61 4.14 13.46 4.95
CA VAL A 61 3.87 13.69 3.52
C VAL A 61 2.65 14.59 3.42
N ALA A 62 2.80 15.71 2.69
CA ALA A 62 1.72 16.58 2.28
C ALA A 62 1.69 16.68 0.75
N LEU A 63 0.51 16.55 0.16
CA LEU A 63 0.35 16.55 -1.30
C LEU A 63 0.29 17.96 -1.89
N GLY A 64 0.18 19.00 -1.05
CA GLY A 64 -0.15 20.34 -1.48
C GLY A 64 -1.59 20.42 -1.99
N GLN A 65 -1.88 21.45 -2.79
CA GLN A 65 -3.19 21.66 -3.36
C GLN A 65 -3.65 20.49 -4.25
N ARG A 66 -4.85 19.96 -3.99
CA ARG A 66 -5.55 18.99 -4.83
C ARG A 66 -6.94 19.47 -5.19
N ARG A 67 -7.40 19.16 -6.40
CA ARG A 67 -8.75 19.46 -6.89
C ARG A 67 -9.54 18.16 -6.92
N GLY A 68 -10.76 18.18 -6.39
CA GLY A 68 -11.63 17.00 -6.35
C GLY A 68 -11.51 16.18 -5.07
N GLY A 69 -10.71 16.62 -4.10
CA GLY A 69 -10.46 15.84 -2.89
C GLY A 69 -9.40 14.77 -3.12
N ALA A 70 -8.61 14.53 -2.07
CA ALA A 70 -7.66 13.44 -2.03
C ALA A 70 -7.30 13.16 -0.57
N THR A 71 -6.85 11.95 -0.31
CA THR A 71 -6.22 11.57 0.94
C THR A 71 -4.82 11.05 0.66
N VAL A 72 -3.95 11.16 1.65
CA VAL A 72 -2.60 10.59 1.59
C VAL A 72 -2.38 9.70 2.79
N THR A 73 -1.78 8.53 2.58
CA THR A 73 -1.46 7.58 3.63
C THR A 73 -0.01 7.13 3.49
N ILE A 74 0.81 7.22 4.55
CA ILE A 74 2.11 6.55 4.60
C ILE A 74 1.82 5.08 4.90
N GLU A 75 2.16 4.22 3.95
CA GLU A 75 1.86 2.78 3.99
C GLU A 75 3.00 1.99 4.63
N GLU A 76 4.24 2.36 4.33
CA GLU A 76 5.41 1.62 4.79
C GLU A 76 6.61 2.55 4.98
N ILE A 77 7.43 2.25 5.99
CA ILE A 77 8.76 2.81 6.16
C ILE A 77 9.75 1.64 6.23
N ARG A 78 10.70 1.56 5.29
CA ARG A 78 11.76 0.52 5.28
C ARG A 78 13.08 1.10 5.72
N LEU A 79 13.60 0.67 6.87
CA LEU A 79 14.89 1.10 7.41
C LEU A 79 16.02 0.23 6.86
N TYR A 80 17.04 0.86 6.29
CA TYR A 80 18.27 0.20 5.88
C TYR A 80 19.24 0.15 7.05
N ASN A 81 19.55 -1.05 7.55
CA ASN A 81 20.40 -1.21 8.72
C ASN A 81 21.89 -1.39 8.40
N ARG A 82 22.21 -1.73 7.14
CA ARG A 82 23.55 -2.09 6.71
C ARG A 82 23.93 -1.44 5.39
N GLY A 83 25.22 -1.51 5.06
CA GLY A 83 25.76 -1.02 3.79
C GLY A 83 25.83 0.51 3.69
N ILE A 84 26.00 1.00 2.45
CA ILE A 84 26.15 2.44 2.15
C ILE A 84 24.88 3.23 2.49
N ARG A 85 23.72 2.56 2.50
CA ARG A 85 22.43 3.14 2.86
C ARG A 85 22.08 2.98 4.35
N GLY A 86 22.99 2.44 5.17
CA GLY A 86 22.77 2.24 6.61
C GLY A 86 22.32 3.52 7.31
N GLY A 87 21.22 3.45 8.05
CA GLY A 87 20.57 4.58 8.72
C GLY A 87 19.66 5.42 7.83
N THR A 88 19.41 5.03 6.58
CA THR A 88 18.40 5.68 5.71
C THR A 88 17.12 4.87 5.66
N ALA A 89 16.01 5.50 5.28
CA ALA A 89 14.70 4.89 5.15
C ALA A 89 14.08 5.17 3.77
N ASP A 90 13.36 4.19 3.23
CA ASP A 90 12.43 4.40 2.12
C ASP A 90 11.02 4.55 2.71
N VAL A 91 10.32 5.63 2.37
CA VAL A 91 8.97 5.95 2.84
C VAL A 91 8.01 5.81 1.66
N HIS A 92 7.14 4.81 1.72
CA HIS A 92 6.13 4.57 0.70
C HIS A 92 4.80 5.18 1.13
N TYR A 93 4.20 5.99 0.26
CA TYR A 93 2.92 6.62 0.53
C TYR A 93 1.95 6.44 -0.63
N LEU A 94 0.68 6.30 -0.30
CA LEU A 94 -0.43 6.20 -1.25
C LEU A 94 -1.18 7.53 -1.28
N GLU A 95 -1.45 8.02 -2.48
CA GLU A 95 -2.40 9.11 -2.73
C GLU A 95 -3.68 8.48 -3.29
N VAL A 96 -4.78 8.63 -2.57
CA VAL A 96 -6.11 8.17 -3.00
C VAL A 96 -6.90 9.40 -3.40
N GLU A 97 -7.26 9.50 -4.68
CA GLU A 97 -8.16 10.54 -5.16
C GLU A 97 -9.57 10.25 -4.64
N ASP A 98 -10.25 11.28 -4.13
CA ASP A 98 -11.64 11.11 -3.71
C ASP A 98 -12.53 11.03 -4.96
N GLU A 99 -13.52 10.13 -4.96
CA GLU A 99 -14.49 10.02 -6.07
C GLU A 99 -15.42 11.26 -6.15
N PHE A 100 -15.34 12.16 -5.18
CA PHE A 100 -16.15 13.37 -5.16
C PHE A 100 -15.61 14.37 -6.18
N GLY A 101 -16.12 14.30 -7.42
CA GLY A 101 -15.88 15.26 -8.51
C GLY A 101 -16.37 16.70 -8.26
N GLY A 102 -16.34 17.17 -7.02
CA GLY A 102 -16.65 18.54 -6.61
C GLY A 102 -15.48 19.50 -6.85
N ALA A 103 -15.80 20.80 -6.86
CA ALA A 103 -14.81 21.88 -6.98
C ALA A 103 -14.00 22.11 -5.68
N THR A 104 -14.02 21.16 -4.74
CA THR A 104 -13.33 21.28 -3.46
C THR A 104 -11.83 21.25 -3.69
N VAL A 105 -11.16 22.23 -3.07
CA VAL A 105 -9.71 22.28 -3.00
C VAL A 105 -9.31 21.74 -1.63
N THR A 106 -8.45 20.75 -1.63
CA THR A 106 -7.96 20.02 -0.46
C THR A 106 -6.44 20.20 -0.35
N PHE A 107 -5.91 20.08 0.88
CA PHE A 107 -4.50 20.08 1.24
C PHE A 107 -4.16 18.84 2.08
N PRO A 108 -4.16 17.65 1.47
CA PRO A 108 -4.06 16.40 2.22
C PRO A 108 -2.67 16.20 2.80
N PHE A 109 -2.60 15.71 4.04
CA PHE A 109 -1.35 15.30 4.69
C PHE A 109 -1.53 14.07 5.59
N HIS A 110 -0.42 13.38 5.83
CA HIS A 110 -0.30 12.35 6.86
C HIS A 110 1.06 12.48 7.54
N ALA A 111 1.05 12.59 8.86
CA ALA A 111 2.20 12.58 9.73
C ALA A 111 2.18 11.33 10.61
N VAL A 112 3.28 10.57 10.58
CA VAL A 112 3.49 9.40 11.42
C VAL A 112 4.74 9.57 12.27
N ARG A 113 4.75 9.02 13.47
CA ARG A 113 5.95 8.92 14.30
C ARG A 113 6.52 7.51 14.24
N SER A 114 7.83 7.42 14.31
CA SER A 114 8.58 6.17 14.28
C SER A 114 9.87 6.33 15.09
N SER A 115 10.56 5.23 15.35
CA SER A 115 11.87 5.29 15.96
C SER A 115 12.87 6.05 15.07
N ARG A 116 13.89 6.62 15.69
CA ARG A 116 14.83 7.53 15.01
C ARG A 116 15.64 6.85 13.91
N PHE A 117 15.63 7.44 12.71
CA PHE A 117 16.53 7.13 11.60
C PHE A 117 17.18 8.40 11.01
N GLY A 118 18.08 8.26 10.03
CA GLY A 118 18.93 9.31 9.45
C GLY A 118 18.32 10.11 8.29
N HIS A 119 18.19 9.52 7.11
CA HIS A 119 17.61 10.20 5.93
C HIS A 119 16.42 9.39 5.38
N ALA A 120 15.42 10.06 4.81
CA ALA A 120 14.31 9.40 4.11
C ALA A 120 14.34 9.69 2.61
N PHE A 121 13.91 8.71 1.82
CA PHE A 121 13.53 8.84 0.42
C PHE A 121 12.05 8.53 0.29
N PHE A 122 11.30 9.35 -0.44
CA PHE A 122 9.84 9.24 -0.50
C PHE A 122 9.41 8.73 -1.87
N TYR A 123 8.56 7.70 -1.86
CA TYR A 123 8.04 7.06 -3.08
C TYR A 123 6.52 7.03 -3.01
N ARG A 124 5.88 7.65 -4.00
CA ARG A 124 4.45 7.47 -4.21
C ARG A 124 4.24 6.06 -4.76
N VAL A 125 3.36 5.29 -4.12
CA VAL A 125 2.84 4.03 -4.64
C VAL A 125 1.72 4.34 -5.61
N GLY A 126 1.80 3.83 -6.84
CA GLY A 126 0.80 4.01 -7.87
C GLY A 126 0.68 2.82 -8.81
N ASN A 127 -0.21 2.92 -9.81
CA ASN A 127 -0.48 1.82 -10.74
C ASN A 127 0.77 1.38 -11.53
N ALA A 128 1.73 2.28 -11.73
CA ALA A 128 2.99 1.97 -12.41
C ALA A 128 3.90 1.01 -11.60
N ASP A 129 3.68 0.89 -10.29
CA ASP A 129 4.41 -0.03 -9.42
C ASP A 129 3.82 -1.44 -9.41
N VAL A 130 2.61 -1.60 -9.96
CA VAL A 130 1.97 -2.92 -10.14
C VAL A 130 2.60 -3.62 -11.35
N PRO A 131 3.15 -4.84 -11.20
CA PRO A 131 3.73 -5.55 -12.33
C PRO A 131 2.68 -5.78 -13.42
N ALA A 132 2.99 -5.35 -14.65
CA ALA A 132 2.05 -5.45 -15.78
C ALA A 132 1.53 -6.88 -16.03
N ALA A 133 2.32 -7.90 -15.69
CA ALA A 133 1.94 -9.30 -15.80
C ALA A 133 0.74 -9.68 -14.89
N LEU A 134 0.44 -8.88 -13.87
CA LEU A 134 -0.70 -9.11 -12.98
C LEU A 134 -2.04 -8.81 -13.66
N PHE A 135 -2.06 -7.94 -14.67
CA PHE A 135 -3.28 -7.50 -15.37
C PHE A 135 -3.80 -8.55 -16.36
N GLN A 136 -4.45 -9.57 -15.82
CA GLN A 136 -5.11 -10.64 -16.56
C GLN A 136 -6.05 -11.43 -15.65
N SER A 137 -6.76 -12.40 -16.23
CA SER A 137 -7.52 -13.39 -15.47
C SER A 137 -6.62 -14.50 -14.95
N TRP A 138 -6.61 -14.68 -13.64
CA TRP A 138 -5.92 -15.73 -12.92
C TRP A 138 -6.88 -16.84 -12.49
N ARG A 139 -6.38 -18.08 -12.50
CA ARG A 139 -7.10 -19.26 -12.03
C ARG A 139 -6.31 -19.93 -10.92
N GLY A 140 -6.97 -20.24 -9.81
CA GLY A 140 -6.33 -20.88 -8.67
C GLY A 140 -6.85 -20.40 -7.30
N PRO A 141 -6.13 -20.73 -6.22
CA PRO A 141 -4.81 -21.36 -6.25
C PRO A 141 -4.87 -22.82 -6.75
N ILE A 142 -4.04 -23.18 -7.72
CA ILE A 142 -3.90 -24.57 -8.20
C ILE A 142 -2.98 -25.42 -7.30
N ARG A 143 -2.22 -24.74 -6.45
CA ARG A 143 -1.35 -25.28 -5.41
C ARG A 143 -1.29 -24.24 -4.30
N MET A 144 -1.31 -24.70 -3.06
CA MET A 144 -1.06 -23.87 -1.88
C MET A 144 0.12 -24.50 -1.13
N ASP A 145 1.08 -23.69 -0.71
CA ASP A 145 2.14 -24.15 0.19
C ASP A 145 1.75 -23.97 1.67
N ASP A 146 2.59 -24.49 2.58
CA ASP A 146 2.32 -24.48 4.03
C ASP A 146 2.29 -23.05 4.62
N ASP A 147 2.87 -22.08 3.91
CA ASP A 147 2.90 -20.66 4.31
C ASP A 147 1.69 -19.87 3.76
N GLY A 148 0.69 -20.57 3.21
CA GLY A 148 -0.54 -19.99 2.67
C GLY A 148 -0.36 -19.28 1.33
N VAL A 149 0.75 -19.50 0.61
CA VAL A 149 0.96 -18.92 -0.72
C VAL A 149 0.24 -19.77 -1.75
N GLY A 150 -0.67 -19.15 -2.45
CA GLY A 150 -1.36 -19.69 -3.61
C GLY A 150 -0.53 -19.52 -4.89
N VAL A 151 -0.50 -20.55 -5.72
CA VAL A 151 0.00 -20.50 -7.10
C VAL A 151 -1.18 -20.38 -8.05
N TYR A 152 -1.17 -19.34 -8.86
CA TYR A 152 -2.19 -19.05 -9.86
C TYR A 152 -1.56 -19.09 -11.24
N ILE A 153 -2.34 -19.52 -12.23
CA ILE A 153 -1.93 -19.55 -13.63
C ILE A 153 -2.94 -18.76 -14.47
N PRO A 154 -2.54 -18.21 -15.63
CA PRO A 154 -3.46 -17.52 -16.54
C PRO A 154 -4.65 -18.41 -16.90
N ARG A 155 -5.85 -17.83 -16.84
CA ARG A 155 -7.10 -18.56 -17.08
C ARG A 155 -7.16 -19.15 -18.49
N GLU A 156 -6.62 -18.46 -19.49
CA GLU A 156 -6.56 -18.93 -20.88
C GLU A 156 -5.68 -20.20 -21.05
N GLY A 157 -4.62 -20.32 -20.25
CA GLY A 157 -3.70 -21.47 -20.28
C GLY A 157 -4.09 -22.61 -19.34
N ALA A 158 -5.11 -22.41 -18.50
CA ALA A 158 -5.44 -23.35 -17.45
C ALA A 158 -6.32 -24.52 -17.95
N PRO A 159 -6.00 -25.79 -17.60
CA PRO A 159 -6.86 -26.92 -17.97
C PRO A 159 -8.28 -26.75 -17.45
N LEU A 160 -9.27 -27.00 -18.31
CA LEU A 160 -10.70 -26.85 -17.97
C LEU A 160 -11.14 -27.72 -16.78
N SER A 161 -10.42 -28.81 -16.49
CA SER A 161 -10.68 -29.73 -15.39
C SER A 161 -10.27 -29.21 -14.00
N ARG A 162 -9.62 -28.04 -13.89
CA ARG A 162 -9.17 -27.47 -12.61
C ARG A 162 -10.23 -26.53 -12.00
N SER A 163 -10.08 -26.18 -10.72
CA SER A 163 -10.91 -25.24 -9.95
C SER A 163 -11.38 -24.04 -10.79
N VAL A 164 -12.65 -23.62 -10.71
CA VAL A 164 -13.17 -22.46 -11.46
C VAL A 164 -12.86 -21.14 -10.73
N ALA A 165 -12.36 -21.23 -9.50
CA ALA A 165 -11.94 -20.11 -8.68
C ALA A 165 -10.74 -19.35 -9.25
N GLY A 166 -10.57 -18.13 -8.78
CA GLY A 166 -9.49 -17.23 -9.13
C GLY A 166 -9.99 -15.79 -9.12
N PHE A 167 -9.42 -14.96 -9.97
CA PHE A 167 -9.82 -13.57 -10.09
C PHE A 167 -9.36 -12.96 -11.41
N SER A 168 -9.84 -11.77 -11.75
CA SER A 168 -9.27 -10.94 -12.83
C SER A 168 -8.88 -9.59 -12.25
N VAL A 169 -7.76 -9.06 -12.73
CA VAL A 169 -7.25 -7.73 -12.37
C VAL A 169 -7.11 -6.95 -13.67
N GLU A 170 -7.74 -5.79 -13.75
CA GLU A 170 -7.61 -4.86 -14.88
C GLU A 170 -6.77 -3.66 -14.46
N ASP A 171 -6.10 -3.00 -15.41
CA ASP A 171 -5.21 -1.86 -15.16
C ASP A 171 -5.96 -0.58 -14.73
N ASP A 172 -7.27 -0.54 -14.93
CA ASP A 172 -8.19 0.55 -14.57
C ASP A 172 -8.65 0.54 -13.10
N GLY A 173 -8.12 -0.37 -12.27
CA GLY A 173 -8.54 -0.53 -10.88
C GLY A 173 -9.70 -1.53 -10.69
N THR A 174 -10.19 -2.17 -11.75
CA THR A 174 -11.23 -3.21 -11.65
C THR A 174 -10.65 -4.53 -11.14
N PHE A 175 -11.34 -5.13 -10.17
CA PHE A 175 -11.08 -6.48 -9.68
C PHE A 175 -12.34 -7.34 -9.78
N VAL A 176 -12.21 -8.62 -10.14
CA VAL A 176 -13.33 -9.56 -10.11
C VAL A 176 -12.88 -10.85 -9.45
N ALA A 177 -13.35 -11.13 -8.25
CA ALA A 177 -13.14 -12.43 -7.60
C ALA A 177 -14.09 -13.47 -8.19
N VAL A 178 -13.62 -14.70 -8.38
CA VAL A 178 -14.46 -15.82 -8.79
C VAL A 178 -14.32 -16.92 -7.75
N HIS A 179 -15.42 -17.29 -7.11
CA HIS A 179 -15.44 -18.35 -6.10
C HIS A 179 -16.05 -19.63 -6.66
N ASP A 180 -15.48 -20.78 -6.27
CA ASP A 180 -16.12 -22.07 -6.46
C ASP A 180 -17.25 -22.21 -5.43
N SER A 181 -18.51 -22.15 -5.88
CA SER A 181 -19.64 -22.56 -5.03
C SER A 181 -19.88 -24.07 -5.21
N GLN A 182 -20.25 -24.76 -4.12
CA GLN A 182 -20.54 -26.20 -4.17
C GLN A 182 -21.82 -26.55 -4.95
N THR A 183 -22.69 -25.57 -5.23
CA THR A 183 -24.05 -25.83 -5.75
C THR A 183 -24.47 -24.98 -6.95
N ASP A 184 -23.93 -23.78 -7.15
CA ASP A 184 -24.43 -22.81 -8.15
C ASP A 184 -23.39 -22.41 -9.21
N GLY A 185 -22.28 -23.16 -9.31
CA GLY A 185 -21.20 -22.85 -10.24
C GLY A 185 -20.38 -21.62 -9.81
N PRO A 186 -19.50 -21.11 -10.69
CA PRO A 186 -18.65 -19.97 -10.37
C PRO A 186 -19.48 -18.69 -10.19
N VAL A 187 -19.30 -18.02 -9.05
CA VAL A 187 -19.94 -16.73 -8.77
C VAL A 187 -18.91 -15.61 -8.89
N PRO A 188 -19.00 -14.74 -9.91
CA PRO A 188 -18.16 -13.55 -10.00
C PRO A 188 -18.65 -12.48 -9.02
N VAL A 189 -17.72 -11.89 -8.27
CA VAL A 189 -17.95 -10.77 -7.37
C VAL A 189 -17.04 -9.63 -7.79
N SER A 190 -17.62 -8.55 -8.27
CA SER A 190 -16.87 -7.36 -8.67
C SER A 190 -16.28 -6.63 -7.46
N GLY A 191 -15.25 -5.85 -7.71
CA GLY A 191 -14.56 -5.06 -6.72
C GLY A 191 -13.61 -4.05 -7.36
N ARG A 192 -12.88 -3.36 -6.49
CA ARG A 192 -11.81 -2.43 -6.84
C ARG A 192 -10.53 -2.86 -6.18
N TRP A 193 -9.41 -2.49 -6.79
CA TRP A 193 -8.10 -2.65 -6.18
C TRP A 193 -7.35 -1.31 -6.12
N GLN A 194 -6.46 -1.20 -5.14
CA GLN A 194 -5.49 -0.11 -5.00
C GLN A 194 -4.10 -0.71 -4.79
N PRO A 195 -3.04 -0.09 -5.35
CA PRO A 195 -1.68 -0.60 -5.19
C PRO A 195 -1.22 -0.40 -3.74
N THR A 196 -0.47 -1.36 -3.21
CA THR A 196 0.21 -1.28 -1.91
C THR A 196 1.68 -1.66 -2.09
N PRO A 197 2.56 -1.35 -1.11
CA PRO A 197 3.97 -1.74 -1.19
C PRO A 197 4.21 -3.25 -1.34
N GLU A 198 3.25 -4.08 -0.95
CA GLU A 198 3.34 -5.54 -0.97
C GLU A 198 2.48 -6.21 -2.05
N GLY A 199 1.64 -5.46 -2.77
CA GLY A 199 0.73 -6.01 -3.77
C GLY A 199 -0.50 -5.14 -3.99
N LEU A 200 -1.69 -5.71 -3.83
CA LEU A 200 -2.97 -5.03 -4.05
C LEU A 200 -3.86 -5.08 -2.81
N ALA A 201 -4.39 -3.93 -2.36
CA ALA A 201 -5.54 -3.89 -1.47
C ALA A 201 -6.81 -4.04 -2.32
N VAL A 202 -7.66 -5.00 -2.00
CA VAL A 202 -8.87 -5.33 -2.76
C VAL A 202 -10.11 -5.12 -1.89
N GLN A 203 -11.10 -4.43 -2.44
CA GLN A 203 -12.42 -4.24 -1.84
C GLN A 203 -13.49 -4.78 -2.80
N LEU A 204 -14.25 -5.78 -2.36
CA LEU A 204 -15.35 -6.36 -3.13
C LEU A 204 -16.68 -5.66 -2.82
N VAL A 205 -17.61 -5.69 -3.77
CA VAL A 205 -18.95 -5.08 -3.65
C VAL A 205 -19.84 -5.76 -2.59
N ASP A 206 -19.49 -6.97 -2.18
CA ASP A 206 -20.18 -7.71 -1.11
C ASP A 206 -19.63 -7.38 0.29
N GLY A 207 -18.73 -6.40 0.38
CA GLY A 207 -18.16 -5.89 1.63
C GLY A 207 -16.88 -6.59 2.07
N ARG A 208 -16.48 -7.70 1.44
CA ARG A 208 -15.20 -8.37 1.76
C ARG A 208 -14.02 -7.53 1.30
N ALA A 209 -12.98 -7.49 2.12
CA ALA A 209 -11.73 -6.78 1.86
C ALA A 209 -10.53 -7.68 2.20
N PHE A 210 -9.47 -7.59 1.41
CA PHE A 210 -8.23 -8.33 1.65
C PHE A 210 -7.06 -7.67 0.93
N THR A 211 -5.84 -7.99 1.34
CA THR A 211 -4.63 -7.70 0.59
C THR A 211 -4.18 -8.94 -0.18
N LEU A 212 -3.99 -8.80 -1.49
CA LEU A 212 -3.29 -9.76 -2.34
C LEU A 212 -1.81 -9.43 -2.33
N GLN A 213 -1.05 -10.06 -1.44
CA GLN A 213 0.41 -9.92 -1.35
C GLN A 213 1.05 -10.65 -2.52
N VAL A 214 1.71 -9.93 -3.43
CA VAL A 214 2.33 -10.48 -4.64
C VAL A 214 3.78 -10.84 -4.35
N LEU A 215 4.10 -12.14 -4.31
CA LEU A 215 5.46 -12.60 -4.03
C LEU A 215 6.30 -12.72 -5.30
N SER A 216 5.68 -13.17 -6.39
CA SER A 216 6.29 -13.20 -7.73
C SER A 216 5.20 -13.28 -8.79
N VAL A 217 5.39 -12.59 -9.91
CA VAL A 217 4.46 -12.65 -11.04
C VAL A 217 5.20 -12.53 -12.36
N ASP A 218 4.85 -13.41 -13.30
CA ASP A 218 5.22 -13.31 -14.71
C ASP A 218 4.02 -13.64 -15.61
N SER A 219 4.23 -13.78 -16.91
CA SER A 219 3.14 -14.06 -17.86
C SER A 219 2.51 -15.45 -17.72
N HIS A 220 3.04 -16.34 -16.88
CA HIS A 220 2.64 -17.74 -16.76
C HIS A 220 2.26 -18.15 -15.33
N GLU A 221 2.84 -17.50 -14.32
CA GLU A 221 2.64 -17.86 -12.92
C GLU A 221 2.57 -16.62 -12.03
N LEU A 222 1.60 -16.63 -11.12
CA LEU A 222 1.52 -15.72 -9.98
C LEU A 222 1.63 -16.54 -8.70
N ARG A 223 2.54 -16.15 -7.82
CA ARG A 223 2.58 -16.61 -6.44
C ARG A 223 2.15 -15.46 -5.55
N ALA A 224 1.04 -15.66 -4.84
CA ALA A 224 0.46 -14.63 -4.00
C ALA A 224 -0.13 -15.22 -2.73
N ARG A 225 -0.21 -14.40 -1.69
CA ARG A 225 -0.91 -14.71 -0.44
C ARG A 225 -2.08 -13.74 -0.26
N THR A 226 -3.22 -14.26 0.20
CA THR A 226 -4.35 -13.42 0.60
C THR A 226 -4.28 -13.19 2.11
N VAL A 227 -4.36 -11.92 2.53
CA VAL A 227 -4.44 -11.52 3.94
C VAL A 227 -5.76 -10.80 4.15
N GLU A 228 -6.64 -11.37 4.96
CA GLU A 228 -7.96 -10.79 5.27
C GLU A 228 -7.86 -9.68 6.34
N HIS A 229 -8.74 -8.68 6.26
CA HIS A 229 -8.84 -7.54 7.20
C HIS A 229 -10.08 -7.62 8.07
#